data_AF-A0A933NCM7-F1
#
_entry.id   AF-A0A933NCM7-F1
#
_cell.length_a   1.000
_cell.length_b   1.000
_cell.length_c   1.000
_cell.angle_alpha   90.00
_cell.angle_beta   90.00
_cell.angle_gamma   90.00
#
_symmetry.space_group_name_H-M   'P 1'
#
loop_
_entity.id
_entity.type
_entity.pdbx_description
1 polymer ?
#
loop_
_entity_poly.entity_id
_entity_poly.type
_entity_poly.pdbx_seq_one_letter_code
_entity_poly.pdbx_strand_id
1 'polypeptide(L)'
;MSTRTSLILDDEVRRAAKDLAAHYQCSTSEAIRRAVLGHREVVLGVPKSARVGRVKTLKRLAELFEGHDAAAEIRRLKSEDGGF
;
A
#
# COMPACT_ATOMS: atom_id res chain seq x y z
N MET A 1 -7.71 -18.66 -10.48
CA MET A 1 -7.53 -18.85 -11.94
C MET A 1 -6.87 -17.61 -12.51
N SER A 2 -5.80 -17.75 -13.28
CA SER A 2 -5.14 -16.61 -13.94
C SER A 2 -5.96 -16.18 -15.15
N THR A 3 -6.64 -15.04 -15.08
CA THR A 3 -7.32 -14.44 -16.23
C THR A 3 -6.28 -13.97 -17.25
N ARG A 4 -6.41 -14.41 -18.51
CA ARG A 4 -5.52 -13.97 -19.59
C ARG A 4 -6.05 -12.66 -20.16
N THR A 5 -5.19 -11.65 -20.22
CA THR A 5 -5.51 -10.35 -20.82
C THR A 5 -4.61 -10.13 -22.02
N SER A 6 -5.22 -9.83 -23.17
CA SER A 6 -4.51 -9.44 -24.39
C SER A 6 -4.60 -7.92 -24.54
N LEU A 7 -3.47 -7.28 -24.81
CA LEU A 7 -3.36 -5.84 -25.03
C LEU A 7 -2.78 -5.59 -26.42
N ILE A 8 -3.34 -4.61 -27.13
CA ILE A 8 -2.75 -4.08 -28.35
C ILE A 8 -1.96 -2.85 -27.94
N LEU A 9 -0.65 -2.86 -28.20
CA LEU A 9 0.25 -1.76 -27.91
C LEU A 9 0.66 -1.14 -29.25
N ASP A 10 0.70 0.20 -29.27
CA ASP A 10 1.43 0.92 -30.31
C ASP A 10 2.93 0.58 -30.26
N ASP A 11 3.66 1.02 -31.28
CA ASP A 11 5.07 0.66 -31.43
C ASP A 11 5.98 1.28 -30.37
N GLU A 12 5.64 2.47 -29.87
CA GLU A 12 6.41 3.17 -28.84
C GLU A 12 6.29 2.45 -27.50
N VAL A 13 5.06 2.15 -27.07
CA VAL A 13 4.77 1.42 -25.84
C VAL A 13 5.34 0.00 -25.91
N ARG A 14 5.30 -0.64 -27.08
CA ARG A 14 5.92 -1.95 -27.28
C ARG A 14 7.44 -1.92 -27.10
N ARG A 15 8.12 -0.89 -27.61
CA ARG A 15 9.58 -0.71 -27.42
C ARG A 15 9.89 -0.48 -25.95
N ALA A 16 9.20 0.47 -25.31
CA ALA A 16 9.37 0.74 -23.88
C ALA A 16 9.14 -0.51 -23.01
N ALA A 17 8.13 -1.33 -23.32
CA ALA A 17 7.87 -2.58 -22.61
C ALA A 17 9.01 -3.61 -22.77
N LYS A 18 9.65 -3.67 -23.94
CA LYS A 18 10.82 -4.54 -24.18
C LYS A 18 12.04 -4.04 -23.43
N ASP A 19 12.30 -2.74 -23.45
CA ASP A 19 13.43 -2.15 -22.72
C ASP A 19 13.28 -2.36 -21.21
N LEU A 20 12.07 -2.18 -20.70
CA LEU A 20 11.74 -2.44 -19.30
C LEU A 20 11.92 -3.93 -18.93
N ALA A 21 11.54 -4.83 -19.83
CA ALA A 21 11.73 -6.27 -19.63
C ALA A 21 13.21 -6.66 -19.61
N ALA A 22 14.03 -6.06 -20.48
CA ALA A 22 15.47 -6.24 -20.48
C ALA A 22 16.10 -5.72 -19.18
N HIS A 23 15.67 -4.54 -18.70
CA HIS A 23 16.13 -3.97 -17.45
C HIS A 23 15.80 -4.85 -16.24
N TYR A 24 14.60 -5.41 -16.18
CA TYR A 24 14.16 -6.29 -15.10
C TYR A 24 14.53 -7.77 -15.28
N GLN A 25 15.19 -8.14 -16.38
CA GLN A 25 15.54 -9.52 -16.74
C GLN A 25 14.34 -10.48 -16.65
N CYS A 26 13.18 -10.06 -17.18
CA CYS A 26 11.95 -10.85 -17.15
C CYS A 26 11.23 -10.83 -18.51
N SER A 27 10.09 -11.53 -18.61
CA SER A 27 9.27 -11.47 -19.82
C SER A 27 8.60 -10.11 -19.98
N THR A 28 8.31 -9.70 -21.22
CA THR A 28 7.60 -8.44 -21.51
C THR A 28 6.25 -8.35 -20.80
N SER A 29 5.51 -9.46 -20.70
CA SER A 29 4.23 -9.51 -20.00
C SER A 29 4.37 -9.28 -18.49
N GLU A 30 5.43 -9.79 -17.86
CA GLU A 30 5.71 -9.58 -16.44
C GLU A 30 6.21 -8.15 -16.18
N ALA A 31 7.03 -7.59 -17.07
CA ALA A 31 7.46 -6.20 -16.98
C ALA A 31 6.26 -5.23 -17.05
N ILE A 32 5.34 -5.45 -18.00
CA ILE A 32 4.09 -4.67 -18.11
C ILE A 32 3.25 -4.82 -16.85
N ARG A 33 3.08 -6.04 -16.32
CA ARG A 33 2.34 -6.28 -15.08
C ARG A 33 2.92 -5.47 -13.93
N ARG A 34 4.24 -5.51 -13.72
CA ARG A 34 4.92 -4.75 -12.66
C ARG A 34 4.75 -3.25 -12.85
N ALA A 35 4.85 -2.75 -14.08
CA ALA A 35 4.64 -1.34 -14.39
C ALA A 35 3.20 -0.89 -14.05
N VAL A 36 2.19 -1.66 -14.47
CA VAL A 36 0.78 -1.34 -14.20
C VAL A 36 0.48 -1.38 -12.70
N LEU A 37 0.97 -2.39 -11.97
CA LEU A 37 0.80 -2.47 -10.52
C LEU A 37 1.53 -1.32 -9.81
N GLY A 38 2.77 -1.02 -10.20
CA GLY A 38 3.54 0.09 -9.65
C GLY A 38 2.85 1.44 -9.91
N HIS A 39 2.37 1.67 -11.13
CA HIS A 39 1.64 2.88 -11.47
C HIS A 39 0.32 2.98 -10.72
N ARG A 40 -0.44 1.87 -10.59
CA ARG A 40 -1.63 1.81 -9.74
C ARG A 40 -1.30 2.17 -8.30
N GLU A 41 -0.20 1.68 -7.73
CA GLU A 41 0.19 2.05 -6.37
C GLU A 41 0.58 3.52 -6.22
N VAL A 42 1.15 4.12 -7.26
CA VAL A 42 1.51 5.55 -7.28
C VAL A 42 0.27 6.43 -7.45
N VAL A 43 -0.64 6.05 -8.34
CA VAL A 43 -1.82 6.86 -8.70
C VAL A 43 -3.02 6.63 -7.79
N LEU A 44 -3.28 5.37 -7.43
CA LEU A 44 -4.46 4.94 -6.67
C LEU A 44 -4.11 4.39 -5.28
N GLY A 45 -2.83 4.13 -5.00
CA GLY A 45 -2.38 3.68 -3.69
C GLY A 45 -2.11 4.84 -2.73
N VAL A 46 -2.10 4.54 -1.42
CA VAL A 46 -1.57 5.48 -0.44
C VAL A 46 -0.07 5.66 -0.72
N PRO A 47 0.42 6.89 -0.98
CA PRO A 47 1.81 7.16 -1.30
C PRO A 47 2.76 6.50 -0.29
N LYS A 48 3.94 6.05 -0.74
CA LYS A 48 4.92 5.38 0.15
C LYS A 48 5.21 6.19 1.41
N SER A 49 5.32 7.51 1.30
CA SER A 49 5.48 8.44 2.43
C SER A 49 4.32 8.37 3.42
N ALA A 50 3.08 8.39 2.94
CA ALA A 50 1.88 8.25 3.76
C ALA A 50 1.78 6.84 4.38
N ARG A 51 2.23 5.80 3.67
CA ARG A 51 2.29 4.41 4.19
C ARG A 51 3.28 4.29 5.36
N VAL A 52 4.47 4.88 5.22
CA VAL A 52 5.49 4.95 6.28
C VAL A 52 4.98 5.76 7.47
N GLY A 53 4.35 6.92 7.22
CA GLY A 53 3.72 7.73 8.26
C GLY A 53 2.68 6.94 9.04
N ARG A 54 1.78 6.23 8.34
CA ARG A 54 0.74 5.42 8.96
C ARG A 54 1.31 4.27 9.80
N VAL A 55 2.34 3.58 9.33
CA VAL A 55 3.01 2.52 10.12
C VAL A 55 3.65 3.12 11.38
N LYS A 56 4.30 4.28 11.28
CA LYS A 56 4.90 4.96 12.43
C LYS A 56 3.83 5.36 13.46
N THR A 57 2.70 5.91 13.00
CA THR A 57 1.56 6.26 13.87
C THR A 57 0.97 5.02 14.54
N LEU A 58 0.76 3.93 13.80
CA LEU A 58 0.22 2.68 14.35
C LEU A 58 1.17 2.04 15.36
N LYS A 59 2.48 2.03 15.10
CA LYS A 59 3.48 1.60 16.09
C LYS A 59 3.45 2.45 17.35
N ARG A 60 3.36 3.78 17.18
CA ARG A 60 3.28 4.69 18.32
C ARG A 60 2.01 4.48 19.15
N LEU A 61 0.87 4.25 18.49
CA LEU A 61 -0.36 3.88 19.17
C LEU A 61 -0.20 2.55 19.91
N ALA A 62 0.36 1.53 19.25
CA ALA A 62 0.61 0.25 19.91
C ALA A 62 1.50 0.40 21.16
N GLU A 63 2.60 1.16 21.08
CA GLU A 63 3.47 1.47 22.23
C GLU A 63 2.72 2.21 23.36
N LEU A 64 1.89 3.20 23.02
CA LEU A 64 1.13 3.98 24.00
C LEU A 64 0.03 3.16 24.69
N PHE A 65 -0.42 2.08 24.06
CA PHE A 65 -1.48 1.21 24.58
C PHE A 65 -0.97 -0.17 25.02
N GLU A 66 0.33 -0.46 24.88
CA GLU A 66 0.93 -1.72 25.30
C GLU A 66 0.92 -1.81 26.83
N GLY A 67 0.28 -2.85 27.37
CA GLY A 67 0.10 -3.02 28.82
C GLY A 67 -1.06 -2.23 29.44
N HIS A 68 -1.82 -1.45 28.65
CA HIS A 68 -3.00 -0.75 29.13
C HIS A 68 -4.27 -1.61 28.98
N ASP A 69 -5.03 -1.78 30.08
CA ASP A 69 -6.39 -2.35 30.01
C ASP A 69 -7.34 -1.30 29.42
N ALA A 70 -7.71 -1.51 28.14
CA ALA A 70 -8.65 -0.64 27.43
C ALA A 70 -9.97 -0.46 28.19
N ALA A 71 -10.45 -1.48 28.91
CA ALA A 71 -11.68 -1.38 29.69
C ALA A 71 -11.50 -0.51 30.94
N ALA A 72 -10.34 -0.57 31.61
CA ALA A 72 -10.01 0.31 32.73
C ALA A 72 -9.88 1.77 32.29
N GLU A 73 -9.25 2.01 31.14
CA GLU A 73 -9.07 3.36 30.60
C GLU A 73 -10.42 3.99 30.19
N ILE A 74 -11.31 3.21 29.57
CA ILE A 74 -12.68 3.68 29.26
C ILE A 74 -13.46 3.99 30.55
N ARG A 75 -13.31 3.19 31.62
CA ARG A 75 -13.94 3.48 32.92
C ARG A 75 -13.42 4.78 33.52
N ARG A 76 -12.10 5.02 33.46
CA ARG A 76 -11.45 6.25 33.93
C ARG A 76 -11.97 7.47 33.16
N LEU A 77 -11.93 7.43 31.83
CA LEU A 77 -12.39 8.54 30.98
C LEU A 77 -13.88 8.87 31.22
N LYS A 78 -14.75 7.86 31.34
CA LYS A 78 -16.17 8.06 31.68
C LYS A 78 -16.39 8.66 33.06
N SER A 79 -15.50 8.40 34.02
CA SER A 79 -15.57 8.99 35.36
C SER A 79 -15.04 10.44 35.39
N GLU A 80 -14.06 10.77 34.54
CA GLU A 80 -13.49 12.12 34.41
C GLU A 80 -14.40 13.06 33.60
N ASP A 81 -15.10 12.54 32.59
CA ASP A 81 -16.08 13.30 31.79
C ASP A 81 -17.39 13.61 32.55
N GLY A 82 -17.46 13.29 33.85
CA GLY A 82 -18.60 13.65 34.68
C GLY A 82 -19.88 12.96 34.23
N GLY A 83 -19.84 11.62 34.13
CA GLY A 83 -20.98 10.70 34.07
C GLY A 83 -22.28 11.23 33.45
N PHE A 84 -22.54 10.86 32.20
CA PHE A 84 -23.92 10.83 31.68
C PHE A 84 -24.72 9.73 32.37
#